data_AF-A0A2P6N1E0-F1
#
_entry.id   AF-A0A2P6N1E0-F1
#
_cell.length_a   1.000
_cell.length_b   1.000
_cell.length_c   1.000
_cell.angle_alpha   90.00
_cell.angle_beta   90.00
_cell.angle_gamma   90.00
#
_symmetry.space_group_name_H-M   'P 1'
#
loop_
_entity.id
_entity.type
_entity.pdbx_description
1 polymer ?
#
loop_
_entity_poly.entity_id
_entity_poly.type
_entity_poly.pdbx_seq_one_letter_code
_entity_poly.pdbx_strand_id
1 'polypeptide(L)'
;MAFSHDVDGNSERGDLLQFDTNNRWHNCMLVYRLNTRQGLTIEYRKHVQDARDLTSVAIWKEIILTERRSKSPPDSELRPFETEEYVPQTADINPPSLRVKTPEDIALLQSAFSKRLETIISPEVMPLMARAWALVESKILNLRGFVTDDQKAVMREAYQKTFDSQVQFASLNPAPTIIWNVNMHILFVNQPFKLFVDWDSTSLPTTICTTFVNMMSPPTARVIKYSARMVLDSQLSLVNVRMGFRSPNSEEERFKEGNALLTIKRDQIGLPEMFVCQIIPDPPMRDEPSSVSELLNSGLLAPGEEKLYK
;
A
#
# COMPACT_ATOMS: atom_id res chain seq x y z
N MET A 1 34.31 -9.76 23.55
CA MET A 1 33.64 -9.46 24.83
C MET A 1 32.16 -9.33 24.56
N ALA A 2 31.34 -10.20 25.15
CA ALA A 2 29.89 -10.09 25.09
C ALA A 2 29.42 -9.38 26.36
N PHE A 3 28.57 -8.36 26.22
CA PHE A 3 27.84 -7.79 27.35
C PHE A 3 26.42 -8.35 27.35
N SER A 4 26.03 -8.89 28.50
CA SER A 4 24.68 -9.37 28.79
C SER A 4 24.01 -8.35 29.70
N HIS A 5 22.82 -7.89 29.31
CA HIS A 5 21.89 -7.27 30.25
C HIS A 5 20.63 -8.14 30.29
N ASP A 6 20.43 -8.80 31.42
CA ASP A 6 19.17 -9.46 31.75
C ASP A 6 18.17 -8.39 32.23
N VAL A 7 17.03 -8.34 31.57
CA VAL A 7 15.81 -7.70 32.07
C VAL A 7 14.68 -8.71 31.86
N ASP A 8 14.07 -9.11 32.96
CA ASP A 8 13.03 -10.14 33.01
C ASP A 8 11.78 -9.76 32.21
N GLY A 9 11.25 -10.75 31.49
CA GLY A 9 9.87 -10.78 30.98
C GLY A 9 9.70 -10.35 29.52
N ASN A 10 9.75 -11.33 28.61
CA ASN A 10 9.57 -11.22 27.14
C ASN A 10 10.67 -10.42 26.41
N SER A 11 11.92 -10.90 26.45
CA SER A 11 12.98 -10.35 25.60
C SER A 11 12.97 -10.99 24.20
N GLU A 12 12.78 -10.17 23.18
CA GLU A 12 13.14 -10.49 21.80
C GLU A 12 14.68 -10.53 21.69
N ARG A 13 15.26 -11.72 21.48
CA ARG A 13 16.68 -11.83 21.13
C ARG A 13 16.87 -11.53 19.65
N GLY A 14 17.39 -10.34 19.34
CA GLY A 14 18.09 -10.08 18.09
C GLY A 14 19.57 -10.32 18.28
N ASP A 15 20.08 -11.47 17.85
CA ASP A 15 21.52 -11.72 17.85
C ASP A 15 22.14 -10.99 16.64
N LEU A 16 22.79 -9.85 16.90
CA LEU A 16 23.62 -9.17 15.89
C LEU A 16 25.02 -9.80 15.93
N LEU A 17 25.38 -10.59 14.91
CA LEU A 17 26.71 -11.18 14.83
C LEU A 17 27.76 -10.12 14.47
N GLN A 18 28.92 -10.27 15.10
CA GLN A 18 30.00 -9.31 15.33
C GLN A 18 30.62 -8.65 14.08
N PHE A 19 31.09 -7.42 14.25
CA PHE A 19 31.87 -6.63 13.28
C PHE A 19 33.35 -7.06 13.26
N ASP A 20 33.95 -7.18 12.07
CA ASP A 20 35.41 -7.14 11.91
C ASP A 20 35.88 -5.67 11.96
N THR A 21 36.98 -5.44 12.68
CA THR A 21 37.73 -4.19 12.86
C THR A 21 38.04 -3.41 11.57
N ASN A 22 37.88 -3.99 10.39
CA ASN A 22 38.25 -3.40 9.10
C ASN A 22 37.08 -2.78 8.31
N ASN A 23 35.87 -2.65 8.88
CA ASN A 23 34.74 -1.96 8.23
C ASN A 23 34.35 -2.48 6.83
N ARG A 24 34.64 -3.75 6.52
CA ARG A 24 34.24 -4.40 5.26
C ARG A 24 33.01 -5.28 5.50
N TRP A 25 31.93 -4.99 4.78
CA TRP A 25 30.71 -5.80 4.76
C TRP A 25 30.97 -7.09 3.98
N HIS A 26 31.28 -8.18 4.67
CA HIS A 26 31.35 -9.49 4.04
C HIS A 26 30.34 -10.44 4.71
N ASN A 27 29.34 -10.85 3.92
CA ASN A 27 28.41 -11.95 4.22
C ASN A 27 27.68 -11.87 5.56
N CYS A 28 27.07 -10.73 5.88
CA CYS A 28 26.15 -10.66 7.01
C CYS A 28 24.82 -11.35 6.64
N MET A 29 24.45 -12.39 7.38
CA MET A 29 23.13 -13.02 7.28
C MET A 29 22.27 -12.52 8.43
N LEU A 30 21.15 -11.90 8.09
CA LEU A 30 20.24 -11.33 9.05
C LEU A 30 19.08 -12.31 9.26
N VAL A 31 18.94 -12.79 10.48
CA VAL A 31 17.99 -13.85 10.85
C VAL A 31 16.95 -13.28 11.82
N TYR A 32 15.68 -13.29 11.41
CA TYR A 32 14.55 -12.95 12.27
C TYR A 32 13.78 -14.20 12.64
N ARG A 33 13.63 -14.44 13.94
CA ARG A 33 12.75 -15.49 14.45
C ARG A 33 11.53 -14.85 15.09
N LEU A 34 10.37 -15.16 14.54
CA LEU A 34 9.09 -14.68 15.04
C LEU A 34 8.33 -15.86 15.65
N ASN A 35 8.11 -15.81 16.96
CA ASN A 35 7.32 -16.82 17.66
C ASN A 35 5.84 -16.41 17.63
N THR A 36 5.01 -17.25 17.01
CA THR A 36 3.56 -17.06 16.97
C THR A 36 2.91 -17.56 18.27
N ARG A 37 1.70 -17.08 18.59
CA ARG A 37 0.94 -17.53 19.77
C ARG A 37 0.58 -19.03 19.74
N GLN A 38 0.68 -19.67 18.57
CA GLN A 38 0.45 -21.10 18.38
C GLN A 38 1.73 -21.94 18.57
N GLY A 39 2.84 -21.34 19.02
CA GLY A 39 4.11 -22.03 19.21
C GLY A 39 4.89 -22.26 17.91
N LEU A 40 4.44 -21.69 16.79
CA LEU A 40 5.13 -21.78 15.50
C LEU A 40 6.21 -20.70 15.41
N THR A 41 7.46 -21.09 15.17
CA THR A 41 8.57 -20.16 14.92
C THR A 41 8.74 -19.97 13.43
N ILE A 42 8.59 -18.74 12.95
CA ILE A 42 8.88 -18.37 11.57
C ILE A 42 10.28 -17.77 11.53
N GLU A 43 11.18 -18.36 10.75
CA GLU A 43 12.55 -17.88 10.60
C GLU A 43 12.75 -17.26 9.21
N TYR A 44 13.05 -15.96 9.16
CA TYR A 44 13.40 -15.25 7.93
C TYR A 44 14.90 -15.00 7.88
N ARG A 45 15.57 -15.44 6.82
CA ARG A 45 17.01 -15.24 6.59
C ARG A 45 17.22 -14.39 5.35
N LYS A 46 17.96 -13.29 5.47
CA LYS A 46 18.37 -12.47 4.32
C LYS A 46 19.87 -12.19 4.36
N HIS A 47 20.54 -12.43 3.24
CA HIS A 47 21.91 -11.95 3.03
C HIS A 47 21.88 -10.44 2.82
N VAL A 48 22.63 -9.72 3.65
CA VAL A 48 22.82 -8.27 3.59
C VAL A 48 24.18 -8.06 2.92
N GLN A 49 24.15 -7.56 1.68
CA GLN A 49 25.37 -7.32 0.90
C GLN A 49 25.80 -5.85 0.95
N ASP A 50 24.89 -4.93 1.27
CA ASP A 50 25.17 -3.48 1.37
C ASP A 50 24.32 -2.85 2.50
N ALA A 51 24.75 -1.72 3.05
CA ALA A 51 24.02 -0.93 4.05
C ALA A 51 22.60 -0.53 3.59
N ARG A 52 22.35 -0.50 2.28
CA ARG A 52 21.01 -0.33 1.67
C ARG A 52 20.02 -1.45 2.02
N ASP A 53 20.51 -2.64 2.37
CA ASP A 53 19.67 -3.77 2.78
C ASP A 53 19.09 -3.57 4.19
N LEU A 54 19.81 -2.90 5.10
CA LEU A 54 19.40 -2.67 6.50
C LEU A 54 18.17 -1.75 6.61
N THR A 55 18.04 -0.75 5.74
CA THR A 55 16.83 0.10 5.69
C THR A 55 15.60 -0.69 5.25
N SER A 56 15.77 -1.73 4.44
CA SER A 56 14.68 -2.65 4.05
C SER A 56 14.20 -3.48 5.22
N VAL A 57 15.15 -3.92 6.02
CA VAL A 57 14.94 -4.80 7.15
C VAL A 57 14.15 -4.10 8.27
N ALA A 58 14.47 -2.84 8.58
CA ALA A 58 13.71 -2.06 9.57
C ALA A 58 12.24 -1.83 9.16
N ILE A 59 11.99 -1.58 7.87
CA ILE A 59 10.64 -1.36 7.32
C ILE A 59 9.80 -2.65 7.35
N TRP A 60 10.42 -3.81 7.08
CA TRP A 60 9.73 -5.11 7.14
C TRP A 60 9.34 -5.52 8.57
N LYS A 61 10.12 -5.13 9.59
CA LYS A 61 9.78 -5.42 11.01
C LYS A 61 8.45 -4.76 11.42
N GLU A 62 8.14 -3.56 10.92
CA GLU A 62 6.87 -2.89 11.23
C GLU A 62 5.66 -3.47 10.47
N ILE A 63 5.82 -3.87 9.21
CA ILE A 63 4.71 -4.36 8.38
C ILE A 63 4.16 -5.70 8.92
N ILE A 64 5.04 -6.63 9.28
CA ILE A 64 4.67 -7.99 9.76
C ILE A 64 3.87 -7.94 11.07
N LEU A 65 4.07 -6.92 11.91
CA LEU A 65 3.35 -6.79 13.18
C LEU A 65 1.86 -6.42 13.00
N THR A 66 1.44 -5.99 11.81
CA THR A 66 0.11 -5.43 11.54
C THR A 66 -0.91 -6.49 11.05
N GLU A 67 -0.47 -7.65 10.54
CA GLU A 67 -1.30 -8.66 9.82
C GLU A 67 -2.19 -9.58 10.71
N ARG A 68 -2.32 -9.33 12.02
CA ARG A 68 -2.78 -10.36 13.00
C ARG A 68 -4.30 -10.67 13.09
N ARG A 69 -5.21 -10.15 12.26
CA ARG A 69 -6.67 -10.37 12.46
C ARG A 69 -7.50 -10.35 11.17
N SER A 70 -8.02 -11.50 10.71
CA SER A 70 -9.26 -11.57 9.91
C SER A 70 -9.72 -13.03 9.70
N LYS A 71 -11.04 -13.27 9.77
CA LYS A 71 -11.75 -14.50 9.36
C LYS A 71 -12.90 -14.10 8.43
N SER A 72 -13.18 -14.92 7.42
CA SER A 72 -14.10 -14.66 6.31
C SER A 72 -15.59 -14.95 6.60
N PRO A 73 -16.52 -14.21 5.97
CA PRO A 73 -17.93 -14.61 5.81
C PRO A 73 -18.32 -14.87 4.34
N PRO A 74 -19.52 -15.45 4.09
CA PRO A 74 -19.90 -16.03 2.79
C PRO A 74 -20.87 -15.16 1.95
N ASP A 75 -21.08 -15.64 0.72
CA ASP A 75 -21.50 -14.95 -0.51
C ASP A 75 -22.97 -14.49 -0.60
N SER A 76 -23.20 -13.41 -1.36
CA SER A 76 -24.53 -12.96 -1.82
C SER A 76 -24.53 -12.66 -3.32
N GLU A 77 -25.66 -12.97 -3.98
CA GLU A 77 -25.86 -12.93 -5.44
C GLU A 77 -25.83 -11.51 -6.07
N LEU A 78 -25.20 -11.42 -7.25
CA LEU A 78 -24.95 -10.19 -8.00
C LEU A 78 -25.98 -9.98 -9.13
N ARG A 79 -26.38 -8.73 -9.34
CA ARG A 79 -27.15 -8.27 -10.52
C ARG A 79 -26.21 -7.73 -11.63
N PRO A 80 -26.65 -7.64 -12.89
CA PRO A 80 -25.81 -7.16 -14.00
C PRO A 80 -25.60 -5.64 -13.95
N PHE A 81 -24.40 -5.17 -14.31
CA PHE A 81 -23.95 -3.78 -14.21
C PHE A 81 -23.76 -3.11 -15.57
N GLU A 82 -24.03 -1.80 -15.62
CA GLU A 82 -23.70 -0.91 -16.74
C GLU A 82 -22.23 -0.45 -16.64
N THR A 83 -21.45 -0.64 -17.71
CA THR A 83 -20.06 -0.20 -17.81
C THR A 83 -19.97 1.21 -18.39
N GLU A 84 -19.45 2.16 -17.61
CA GLU A 84 -19.02 3.48 -18.13
C GLU A 84 -17.77 3.30 -19.01
N GLU A 85 -17.78 3.86 -20.23
CA GLU A 85 -16.71 3.75 -21.22
C GLU A 85 -15.52 4.65 -20.84
N TYR A 86 -14.33 4.05 -20.72
CA TYR A 86 -13.09 4.76 -20.42
C TYR A 86 -12.55 5.48 -21.67
N VAL A 87 -12.34 6.80 -21.58
CA VAL A 87 -11.67 7.57 -22.65
C VAL A 87 -10.20 7.79 -22.26
N PRO A 88 -9.23 7.20 -22.99
CA PRO A 88 -7.82 7.38 -22.67
C PRO A 88 -7.38 8.84 -22.87
N GLN A 89 -6.68 9.40 -21.88
CA GLN A 89 -6.06 10.72 -21.97
C GLN A 89 -4.85 10.65 -22.92
N THR A 90 -5.05 10.89 -24.21
CA THR A 90 -4.03 10.68 -25.25
C THR A 90 -3.52 11.95 -25.89
N ALA A 91 -2.31 12.34 -25.50
CA ALA A 91 -1.35 13.01 -26.38
C ALA A 91 0.11 12.55 -26.13
N ASP A 92 0.39 11.76 -25.10
CA ASP A 92 1.77 11.37 -24.76
C ASP A 92 2.26 10.20 -25.63
N ILE A 93 3.40 10.42 -26.29
CA ILE A 93 4.13 9.45 -27.12
C ILE A 93 4.78 8.36 -26.24
N ASN A 94 4.87 8.53 -24.92
CA ASN A 94 5.45 7.53 -24.03
C ASN A 94 4.38 6.60 -23.45
N PRO A 95 4.66 5.27 -23.38
CA PRO A 95 3.81 4.36 -22.63
C PRO A 95 3.82 4.72 -21.14
N PRO A 96 2.77 4.38 -20.37
CA PRO A 96 2.61 4.80 -18.97
C PRO A 96 3.82 4.46 -18.07
N SER A 97 4.41 3.28 -18.24
CA SER A 97 5.60 2.84 -17.48
C SER A 97 6.85 3.67 -17.74
N LEU A 98 6.96 4.28 -18.93
CA LEU A 98 8.04 5.19 -19.26
C LEU A 98 7.71 6.63 -18.94
N ARG A 99 6.55 6.98 -18.36
CA ARG A 99 6.24 8.38 -18.02
C ARG A 99 7.09 8.87 -16.84
N VAL A 100 7.67 10.05 -17.00
CA VAL A 100 8.36 10.77 -15.93
C VAL A 100 7.41 11.86 -15.44
N LYS A 101 7.29 12.01 -14.12
CA LYS A 101 6.46 13.06 -13.50
C LYS A 101 7.07 14.42 -13.79
N THR A 102 6.23 15.42 -14.01
CA THR A 102 6.75 16.78 -14.12
C THR A 102 7.23 17.28 -12.75
N PRO A 103 8.12 18.29 -12.71
CA PRO A 103 8.51 18.91 -11.45
C PRO A 103 7.31 19.42 -10.64
N GLU A 104 6.26 19.89 -11.31
CA GLU A 104 5.02 20.36 -10.69
C GLU A 104 4.27 19.21 -10.02
N ASP A 105 4.11 18.06 -10.70
CA ASP A 105 3.48 16.87 -10.11
C ASP A 105 4.26 16.38 -8.89
N ILE A 106 5.60 16.38 -8.97
CA ILE A 106 6.47 16.00 -7.85
C ILE A 106 6.24 16.93 -6.66
N ALA A 107 6.20 18.24 -6.87
CA ALA A 107 5.96 19.22 -5.81
C ALA A 107 4.58 19.05 -5.18
N LEU A 108 3.54 18.85 -5.99
CA LEU A 108 2.17 18.60 -5.52
C LEU A 108 2.08 17.33 -4.67
N LEU A 109 2.65 16.22 -5.15
CA LEU A 109 2.67 14.96 -4.42
C LEU A 109 3.49 15.07 -3.13
N GLN A 110 4.65 15.72 -3.16
CA GLN A 110 5.46 15.96 -1.96
C GLN A 110 4.69 16.75 -0.91
N SER A 111 4.00 17.81 -1.30
CA SER A 111 3.13 18.60 -0.41
C SER A 111 2.01 17.74 0.18
N ALA A 112 1.27 16.99 -0.66
CA ALA A 112 0.18 16.13 -0.22
C ALA A 112 0.65 15.04 0.77
N PHE A 113 1.77 14.37 0.47
CA PHE A 113 2.36 13.38 1.37
C PHE A 113 2.91 13.99 2.66
N SER A 114 3.40 15.23 2.62
CA SER A 114 3.93 15.89 3.82
C SER A 114 2.78 16.26 4.76
N LYS A 115 1.71 16.85 4.22
CA LYS A 115 0.46 17.11 4.96
C LYS A 115 -0.12 15.83 5.57
N ARG A 116 -0.17 14.74 4.79
CA ARG A 116 -0.76 13.46 5.23
C ARG A 116 0.06 12.74 6.31
N LEU A 117 1.35 13.05 6.44
CA LEU A 117 2.31 12.30 7.27
C LEU A 117 3.04 13.17 8.29
N GLU A 118 2.58 14.39 8.52
CA GLU A 118 3.23 15.44 9.31
C GLU A 118 3.67 14.96 10.71
N THR A 119 2.89 14.09 11.35
CA THR A 119 3.15 13.60 12.72
C THR A 119 3.96 12.30 12.76
N ILE A 120 4.25 11.71 11.61
CA ILE A 120 4.67 10.31 11.52
C ILE A 120 6.11 10.14 11.01
N ILE A 121 6.60 11.09 10.22
CA ILE A 121 7.84 10.90 9.47
C ILE A 121 9.00 11.67 10.11
N SER A 122 10.06 10.93 10.46
CA SER A 122 11.34 11.53 10.84
C SER A 122 11.86 12.42 9.69
N PRO A 123 12.36 13.64 9.99
CA PRO A 123 12.94 14.55 9.00
C PRO A 123 13.98 13.90 8.07
N GLU A 124 14.67 12.85 8.53
CA GLU A 124 15.70 12.13 7.78
C GLU A 124 15.16 11.26 6.63
N VAL A 125 13.89 10.88 6.68
CA VAL A 125 13.27 10.02 5.66
C VAL A 125 13.04 10.78 4.35
N MET A 126 12.70 12.07 4.44
CA MET A 126 12.34 12.88 3.26
C MET A 126 13.49 12.98 2.24
N PRO A 127 14.75 13.26 2.63
CA PRO A 127 15.88 13.24 1.70
C PRO A 127 16.15 11.86 1.09
N LEU A 128 16.04 10.77 1.87
CA LEU A 128 16.23 9.41 1.36
C LEU A 128 15.25 9.08 0.25
N MET A 129 14.02 9.55 0.41
CA MET A 129 12.95 9.37 -0.56
C MET A 129 13.13 10.19 -1.83
N ALA A 130 13.48 11.47 -1.70
CA ALA A 130 13.79 12.31 -2.86
C ALA A 130 14.90 11.67 -3.71
N ARG A 131 15.94 11.12 -3.06
CA ARG A 131 17.00 10.35 -3.74
C ARG A 131 16.47 9.10 -4.44
N ALA A 132 15.58 8.34 -3.81
CA ALA A 132 14.99 7.14 -4.42
C ALA A 132 14.17 7.49 -5.67
N TRP A 133 13.38 8.55 -5.63
CA TRP A 133 12.61 9.02 -6.78
C TRP A 133 13.51 9.53 -7.91
N ALA A 134 14.54 10.32 -7.60
CA ALA A 134 15.51 10.77 -8.59
C ALA A 134 16.23 9.59 -9.27
N LEU A 135 16.50 8.50 -8.52
CA LEU A 135 17.07 7.28 -9.08
C LEU A 135 16.10 6.57 -10.03
N VAL A 136 14.82 6.45 -9.65
CA VAL A 136 13.77 5.89 -10.52
C VAL A 136 13.66 6.71 -11.80
N GLU A 137 13.57 8.03 -11.69
CA GLU A 137 13.47 8.94 -12.82
C GLU A 137 14.67 8.80 -13.77
N SER A 138 15.90 8.85 -13.23
CA SER A 138 17.11 8.68 -14.02
C SER A 138 17.12 7.34 -14.78
N LYS A 139 16.68 6.25 -14.15
CA LYS A 139 16.56 4.95 -14.80
C LYS A 139 15.54 4.97 -15.94
N ILE A 140 14.37 5.58 -15.73
CA ILE A 140 13.33 5.69 -16.76
C ILE A 140 13.84 6.52 -17.95
N LEU A 141 14.50 7.65 -17.68
CA LEU A 141 15.08 8.50 -18.73
C LEU A 141 16.14 7.77 -19.55
N ASN A 142 17.01 6.99 -18.89
CA ASN A 142 17.98 6.16 -19.58
C ASN A 142 17.30 5.10 -20.46
N LEU A 143 16.29 4.39 -19.93
CA LEU A 143 15.54 3.38 -20.68
C LEU A 143 14.82 3.97 -21.89
N ARG A 144 14.24 5.17 -21.77
CA ARG A 144 13.62 5.88 -22.91
C ARG A 144 14.56 6.07 -24.10
N GLY A 145 15.87 6.22 -23.86
CA GLY A 145 16.88 6.35 -24.91
C GLY A 145 17.11 5.06 -25.71
N PHE A 146 16.77 3.90 -25.16
CA PHE A 146 16.95 2.59 -25.80
C PHE A 146 15.67 2.05 -26.45
N VAL A 147 14.49 2.58 -26.07
CA VAL A 147 13.20 2.13 -26.59
C VAL A 147 12.83 2.94 -27.83
N THR A 148 12.77 2.26 -28.97
CA THR A 148 12.35 2.84 -30.27
C THR A 148 10.87 3.23 -30.25
N ASP A 149 10.45 4.08 -31.18
CA ASP A 149 9.05 4.51 -31.26
C ASP A 149 8.08 3.37 -31.60
N ASP A 150 8.51 2.41 -32.42
CA ASP A 150 7.76 1.18 -32.69
C ASP A 150 7.57 0.34 -31.42
N GLN A 151 8.63 0.18 -30.61
CA GLN A 151 8.53 -0.50 -29.32
C GLN A 151 7.60 0.26 -28.36
N LYS A 152 7.67 1.59 -28.31
CA LYS A 152 6.74 2.39 -27.50
C LYS A 152 5.28 2.19 -27.94
N ALA A 153 5.03 2.07 -29.25
CA ALA A 153 3.68 1.80 -29.77
C ALA A 153 3.17 0.42 -29.32
N VAL A 154 4.00 -0.62 -29.45
CA VAL A 154 3.67 -1.97 -28.96
C VAL A 154 3.41 -1.97 -27.45
N MET A 155 4.23 -1.25 -26.67
CA MET A 155 4.03 -1.14 -25.22
C MET A 155 2.71 -0.44 -24.87
N ARG A 156 2.30 0.60 -25.61
CA ARG A 156 1.00 1.27 -25.39
C ARG A 156 -0.17 0.34 -25.69
N GLU A 157 -0.10 -0.41 -26.79
CA GLU A 157 -1.14 -1.38 -27.15
C GLU A 157 -1.25 -2.48 -26.09
N ALA A 158 -0.11 -3.02 -25.63
CA ALA A 158 -0.06 -4.02 -24.57
C ALA A 158 -0.62 -3.48 -23.24
N TYR A 159 -0.29 -2.24 -22.88
CA TYR A 159 -0.86 -1.56 -21.72
C TYR A 159 -2.39 -1.47 -21.83
N GLN A 160 -2.92 -1.00 -22.96
CA GLN A 160 -4.36 -0.84 -23.13
C GLN A 160 -5.10 -2.17 -22.99
N LYS A 161 -4.60 -3.23 -23.65
CA LYS A 161 -5.14 -4.60 -23.51
C LYS A 161 -5.13 -5.08 -22.05
N THR A 162 -4.04 -4.82 -21.33
CA THR A 162 -3.92 -5.22 -19.93
C THR A 162 -4.89 -4.41 -19.06
N PHE A 163 -5.00 -3.10 -19.30
CA PHE A 163 -5.91 -2.21 -18.58
C PHE A 163 -7.37 -2.62 -18.79
N ASP A 164 -7.81 -2.84 -20.03
CA ASP A 164 -9.18 -3.26 -20.36
C ASP A 164 -9.53 -4.59 -19.67
N SER A 165 -8.59 -5.54 -19.68
CA SER A 165 -8.73 -6.82 -18.97
C SER A 165 -8.85 -6.63 -17.45
N GLN A 166 -8.05 -5.73 -16.85
CA GLN A 166 -8.16 -5.44 -15.41
C GLN A 166 -9.46 -4.74 -15.04
N VAL A 167 -9.93 -3.80 -15.88
CA VAL A 167 -11.22 -3.12 -15.70
C VAL A 167 -12.37 -4.12 -15.78
N GLN A 168 -12.37 -5.01 -16.78
CA GLN A 168 -13.37 -6.07 -16.92
C GLN A 168 -13.37 -7.01 -15.70
N PHE A 169 -12.20 -7.39 -15.19
CA PHE A 169 -12.11 -8.22 -14.00
C PHE A 169 -12.62 -7.48 -12.75
N ALA A 170 -12.21 -6.22 -12.57
CA ALA A 170 -12.58 -5.40 -11.42
C ALA A 170 -14.07 -5.04 -11.41
N SER A 171 -14.70 -4.85 -12.57
CA SER A 171 -16.13 -4.55 -12.68
C SER A 171 -17.01 -5.74 -12.28
N LEU A 172 -16.54 -6.97 -12.50
CA LEU A 172 -17.22 -8.20 -12.08
C LEU A 172 -16.90 -8.61 -10.64
N ASN A 173 -15.91 -7.99 -10.01
CA ASN A 173 -15.44 -8.37 -8.68
C ASN A 173 -16.31 -7.74 -7.57
N PRO A 174 -16.87 -8.53 -6.63
CA PRO A 174 -17.64 -7.98 -5.52
C PRO A 174 -16.80 -7.22 -4.49
N ALA A 175 -15.48 -7.41 -4.45
CA ALA A 175 -14.60 -6.70 -3.53
C ALA A 175 -14.33 -5.26 -4.00
N PRO A 176 -14.30 -4.27 -3.08
CA PRO A 176 -13.84 -2.92 -3.38
C PRO A 176 -12.49 -2.91 -4.10
N THR A 177 -12.48 -2.43 -5.34
CA THR A 177 -11.31 -2.40 -6.21
C THR A 177 -11.05 -1.01 -6.75
N ILE A 178 -9.79 -0.56 -6.66
CA ILE A 178 -9.29 0.70 -7.24
C ILE A 178 -8.06 0.40 -8.10
N ILE A 179 -8.00 1.05 -9.27
CA ILE A 179 -6.87 0.97 -10.22
C ILE A 179 -6.30 2.36 -10.41
N TRP A 180 -4.98 2.51 -10.27
CA TRP A 180 -4.28 3.77 -10.52
C TRP A 180 -2.97 3.55 -11.28
N ASN A 181 -2.48 4.60 -11.94
CA ASN A 181 -1.22 4.55 -12.67
C ASN A 181 -0.01 4.95 -11.80
N VAL A 182 1.19 4.81 -12.36
CA VAL A 182 2.44 5.23 -11.70
C VAL A 182 2.47 6.71 -11.30
N ASN A 183 1.65 7.56 -11.90
CA ASN A 183 1.55 8.98 -11.60
C ASN A 183 0.47 9.31 -10.55
N MET A 184 -0.06 8.30 -9.86
CA MET A 184 -1.07 8.44 -8.80
C MET A 184 -2.43 8.98 -9.29
N HIS A 185 -2.70 8.91 -10.59
CA HIS A 185 -4.05 9.16 -11.11
C HIS A 185 -4.88 7.89 -10.99
N ILE A 186 -6.08 8.04 -10.44
CA ILE A 186 -7.05 6.97 -10.32
C ILE A 186 -7.67 6.79 -11.71
N LEU A 187 -7.51 5.59 -12.26
CA LEU A 187 -7.98 5.24 -13.59
C LEU A 187 -9.38 4.64 -13.57
N PHE A 188 -9.65 3.83 -12.55
CA PHE A 188 -10.90 3.10 -12.42
C PHE A 188 -11.19 2.78 -10.95
N VAL A 189 -12.46 2.82 -10.56
CA VAL A 189 -12.98 2.27 -9.31
C VAL A 189 -14.25 1.47 -9.61
N ASN A 190 -14.40 0.29 -9.01
CA ASN A 190 -15.62 -0.49 -9.17
C ASN A 190 -16.73 0.00 -8.22
N GLN A 191 -17.96 -0.49 -8.44
CA GLN A 191 -19.11 -0.06 -7.64
C GLN A 191 -18.96 -0.35 -6.13
N PRO A 192 -18.47 -1.53 -5.70
CA PRO A 192 -18.16 -1.76 -4.28
C PRO A 192 -17.18 -0.75 -3.69
N PHE A 193 -16.16 -0.33 -4.44
CA PHE A 193 -15.23 0.71 -3.97
C PHE A 193 -15.90 2.07 -3.89
N LYS A 194 -16.75 2.41 -4.87
CA LYS A 194 -17.54 3.65 -4.83
C LYS A 194 -18.39 3.71 -3.56
N LEU A 195 -19.09 2.63 -3.20
CA LEU A 195 -19.84 2.53 -1.95
C LEU A 195 -18.92 2.52 -0.71
N PHE A 196 -17.77 1.86 -0.79
CA PHE A 196 -16.83 1.79 0.30
C PHE A 196 -16.36 3.18 0.72
N VAL A 197 -15.94 4.04 -0.21
CA VAL A 197 -15.42 5.37 0.14
C VAL A 197 -16.44 6.50 0.00
N ASP A 198 -17.71 6.21 -0.25
CA ASP A 198 -18.71 7.23 -0.58
C ASP A 198 -18.20 8.12 -1.74
N TRP A 199 -17.75 7.45 -2.81
CA TRP A 199 -17.25 8.07 -4.03
C TRP A 199 -18.41 8.76 -4.74
N ASP A 200 -18.33 10.07 -4.83
CA ASP A 200 -19.30 10.87 -5.57
C ASP A 200 -18.95 10.93 -7.06
N SER A 201 -19.68 11.72 -7.84
CA SER A 201 -19.53 11.85 -9.29
C SER A 201 -18.18 12.44 -9.77
N THR A 202 -17.10 12.29 -8.99
CA THR A 202 -15.72 12.55 -9.43
C THR A 202 -15.45 11.76 -10.71
N SER A 203 -15.11 12.48 -11.77
CA SER A 203 -14.83 11.90 -13.07
C SER A 203 -13.57 11.02 -13.05
N LEU A 204 -13.64 9.93 -13.80
CA LEU A 204 -12.53 9.03 -14.03
C LEU A 204 -12.08 9.12 -15.49
N PRO A 205 -10.78 9.04 -15.79
CA PRO A 205 -9.67 9.06 -14.84
C PRO A 205 -9.51 10.41 -14.13
N THR A 206 -8.99 10.42 -12.90
CA THR A 206 -8.80 11.68 -12.16
C THR A 206 -7.78 12.58 -12.85
N THR A 207 -8.07 13.87 -12.93
CA THR A 207 -7.15 14.86 -13.53
C THR A 207 -6.06 15.32 -12.57
N ILE A 208 -6.30 15.24 -11.27
CA ILE A 208 -5.37 15.69 -10.22
C ILE A 208 -4.68 14.48 -9.57
N CYS A 209 -3.35 14.47 -9.59
CA CYS A 209 -2.53 13.37 -9.07
C CYS A 209 -2.57 13.25 -7.53
N THR A 210 -2.95 14.32 -6.83
CA THR A 210 -3.05 14.34 -5.35
C THR A 210 -4.36 13.78 -4.81
N THR A 211 -5.39 13.58 -5.64
CA THR A 211 -6.69 13.04 -5.21
C THR A 211 -6.51 11.71 -4.48
N PHE A 212 -5.71 10.81 -5.04
CA PHE A 212 -5.47 9.50 -4.44
C PHE A 212 -4.74 9.59 -3.09
N VAL A 213 -3.71 10.42 -2.99
CA VAL A 213 -2.95 10.64 -1.74
C VAL A 213 -3.83 11.24 -0.65
N ASN A 214 -4.72 12.16 -1.04
CA ASN A 214 -5.63 12.81 -0.10
C ASN A 214 -6.68 11.84 0.45
N MET A 215 -7.07 10.80 -0.29
CA MET A 215 -7.98 9.77 0.19
C MET A 215 -7.35 8.80 1.19
N MET A 216 -6.03 8.62 1.17
CA MET A 216 -5.36 7.61 2.00
C MET A 216 -5.33 8.00 3.47
N SER A 217 -5.49 7.01 4.35
CA SER A 217 -5.11 7.14 5.76
C SER A 217 -3.60 7.35 5.89
N PRO A 218 -3.10 7.97 6.97
CA PRO A 218 -1.67 8.16 7.17
C PRO A 218 -0.84 6.86 7.10
N PRO A 219 -1.28 5.72 7.69
CA PRO A 219 -0.58 4.43 7.51
C PRO A 219 -0.52 3.98 6.04
N THR A 220 -1.61 4.14 5.29
CA THR A 220 -1.67 3.79 3.86
C THR A 220 -0.75 4.67 3.04
N ALA A 221 -0.80 5.98 3.26
CA ALA A 221 0.06 6.93 2.59
C ALA A 221 1.53 6.63 2.90
N ARG A 222 1.86 6.18 4.12
CA ARG A 222 3.21 5.74 4.47
C ARG A 222 3.65 4.55 3.62
N VAL A 223 2.83 3.51 3.50
CA VAL A 223 3.11 2.32 2.68
C VAL A 223 3.30 2.69 1.21
N ILE A 224 2.36 3.46 0.64
CA ILE A 224 2.43 3.89 -0.76
C ILE A 224 3.62 4.82 -0.99
N LYS A 225 3.95 5.67 -0.02
CA LYS A 225 5.12 6.54 -0.09
C LYS A 225 6.41 5.73 -0.15
N TYR A 226 6.54 4.66 0.64
CA TYR A 226 7.67 3.73 0.56
C TYR A 226 7.64 2.80 -0.67
N SER A 227 6.60 2.85 -1.50
CA SER A 227 6.47 2.06 -2.72
C SER A 227 7.46 2.43 -3.83
N ALA A 228 8.27 3.47 -3.67
CA ALA A 228 9.41 3.73 -4.56
C ALA A 228 10.32 2.48 -4.72
N ARG A 229 10.39 1.63 -3.69
CA ARG A 229 11.01 0.30 -3.79
C ARG A 229 10.21 -0.71 -4.58
N MET A 230 8.89 -0.70 -4.48
CA MET A 230 8.02 -1.52 -5.32
C MET A 230 8.24 -1.20 -6.80
N VAL A 231 8.61 0.05 -7.13
CA VAL A 231 9.02 0.41 -8.49
C VAL A 231 10.36 -0.19 -8.88
N LEU A 232 11.35 -0.15 -7.97
CA LEU A 232 12.72 -0.59 -8.22
C LEU A 232 12.92 -2.12 -8.13
N ASP A 233 12.11 -2.83 -7.37
CA ASP A 233 12.18 -4.27 -7.19
C ASP A 233 11.24 -4.97 -8.17
N SER A 234 11.79 -5.43 -9.29
CA SER A 234 11.02 -6.10 -10.35
C SER A 234 10.42 -7.44 -9.92
N GLN A 235 10.92 -8.05 -8.83
CA GLN A 235 10.41 -9.34 -8.35
C GLN A 235 9.12 -9.18 -7.54
N LEU A 236 8.86 -7.99 -7.02
CA LEU A 236 7.65 -7.71 -6.27
C LEU A 236 6.48 -7.46 -7.24
N SER A 237 5.52 -8.37 -7.24
CA SER A 237 4.30 -8.30 -8.06
C SER A 237 3.03 -8.17 -7.21
N LEU A 238 3.10 -8.50 -5.92
CA LEU A 238 1.98 -8.59 -5.01
C LEU A 238 2.41 -8.16 -3.60
N VAL A 239 1.59 -7.35 -2.93
CA VAL A 239 1.80 -6.92 -1.55
C VAL A 239 0.48 -7.02 -0.79
N ASN A 240 0.51 -7.68 0.36
CA ASN A 240 -0.58 -7.65 1.33
C ASN A 240 -0.31 -6.53 2.33
N VAL A 241 -1.27 -5.65 2.54
CA VAL A 241 -1.11 -4.55 3.49
C VAL A 241 -2.46 -4.02 3.96
N ARG A 242 -2.50 -3.52 5.19
CA ARG A 242 -3.68 -2.81 5.70
C ARG A 242 -3.77 -1.43 5.06
N MET A 243 -4.91 -1.12 4.46
CA MET A 243 -5.16 0.18 3.84
C MET A 243 -6.45 0.80 4.38
N GLY A 244 -6.47 2.12 4.42
CA GLY A 244 -7.58 2.94 4.84
C GLY A 244 -7.81 4.08 3.85
N PHE A 245 -9.08 4.30 3.52
CA PHE A 245 -9.49 5.32 2.57
C PHE A 245 -10.66 6.15 3.14
N ARG A 246 -10.70 7.42 2.77
CA ARG A 246 -11.83 8.32 3.00
C ARG A 246 -12.44 8.78 1.68
N SER A 247 -13.63 9.37 1.75
CA SER A 247 -14.26 10.00 0.59
C SER A 247 -13.37 11.08 -0.01
N PRO A 248 -13.26 11.18 -1.36
CA PRO A 248 -12.44 12.17 -2.03
C PRO A 248 -12.83 13.61 -1.67
N ASN A 249 -14.11 13.87 -1.39
CA ASN A 249 -14.64 15.21 -1.13
C ASN A 249 -14.95 15.49 0.35
N SER A 250 -14.65 14.55 1.25
CA SER A 250 -14.73 14.81 2.68
C SER A 250 -13.52 15.63 3.15
N GLU A 251 -13.73 16.55 4.08
CA GLU A 251 -12.63 17.18 4.83
C GLU A 251 -12.32 16.43 6.13
N GLU A 252 -13.20 15.51 6.55
CA GLU A 252 -13.05 14.77 7.80
C GLU A 252 -11.96 13.68 7.68
N GLU A 253 -11.12 13.57 8.71
CA GLU A 253 -10.10 12.51 8.88
C GLU A 253 -10.73 11.18 9.34
N ARG A 254 -11.81 10.75 8.69
CA ARG A 254 -12.49 9.47 8.94
C ARG A 254 -12.21 8.50 7.83
N PHE A 255 -11.46 7.44 8.14
CA PHE A 255 -11.04 6.44 7.18
C PHE A 255 -11.76 5.12 7.44
N LYS A 256 -12.26 4.50 6.36
CA LYS A 256 -12.70 3.11 6.36
C LYS A 256 -11.49 2.25 6.01
N GLU A 257 -11.21 1.25 6.85
CA GLU A 257 -10.02 0.42 6.73
C GLU A 257 -10.35 -1.02 6.30
N GLY A 258 -9.34 -1.73 5.82
CA GLY A 258 -9.42 -3.13 5.46
C GLY A 258 -8.07 -3.73 5.13
N ASN A 259 -8.04 -5.05 4.97
CA ASN A 259 -6.86 -5.74 4.44
C ASN A 259 -6.88 -5.64 2.92
N ALA A 260 -5.79 -5.19 2.33
CA ALA A 260 -5.70 -4.94 0.90
C ALA A 260 -4.66 -5.84 0.23
N LEU A 261 -5.02 -6.32 -0.95
CA LEU A 261 -4.16 -7.02 -1.90
C LEU A 261 -3.77 -6.05 -3.01
N LEU A 262 -2.53 -5.58 -2.98
CA LEU A 262 -1.97 -4.67 -3.97
C LEU A 262 -1.16 -5.46 -5.01
N THR A 263 -1.70 -5.56 -6.22
CA THR A 263 -1.04 -6.16 -7.38
C THR A 263 -0.37 -5.07 -8.22
N ILE A 264 0.88 -5.29 -8.62
CA ILE A 264 1.63 -4.41 -9.51
C ILE A 264 1.63 -5.03 -10.90
N LYS A 265 1.08 -4.31 -11.89
CA LYS A 265 1.21 -4.69 -13.29
C LYS A 265 2.43 -4.00 -13.88
N ARG A 266 3.21 -4.78 -14.61
CA ARG A 266 4.49 -4.36 -15.20
C ARG A 266 4.45 -4.56 -16.70
N ASP A 267 5.17 -3.71 -17.40
CA ASP A 267 5.37 -3.83 -18.83
C ASP A 267 6.40 -4.93 -19.19
N GLN A 268 6.68 -5.05 -20.48
CA GLN A 268 7.62 -6.05 -21.03
C GLN A 268 9.07 -5.87 -20.57
N ILE A 269 9.45 -4.69 -20.06
CA ILE A 269 10.79 -4.40 -19.54
C ILE A 269 10.84 -4.41 -18.00
N GLY A 270 9.74 -4.83 -17.36
CA GLY A 270 9.64 -5.00 -15.91
C GLY A 270 9.38 -3.70 -15.13
N LEU A 271 9.07 -2.60 -15.81
CA LEU A 271 8.68 -1.35 -15.15
C LEU A 271 7.20 -1.39 -14.76
N PRO A 272 6.80 -0.88 -13.58
CA PRO A 272 5.39 -0.76 -13.25
C PRO A 272 4.67 0.16 -14.23
N GLU A 273 3.44 -0.20 -14.58
CA GLU A 273 2.55 0.62 -15.42
C GLU A 273 1.28 1.03 -14.67
N MET A 274 0.71 0.11 -13.88
CA MET A 274 -0.48 0.35 -13.07
C MET A 274 -0.49 -0.54 -11.82
N PHE A 275 -1.32 -0.15 -10.88
CA PHE A 275 -1.53 -0.82 -9.62
C PHE A 275 -3.01 -1.15 -9.48
N VAL A 276 -3.30 -2.37 -9.03
CA VAL A 276 -4.66 -2.86 -8.77
C VAL A 276 -4.73 -3.20 -7.29
N CYS A 277 -5.59 -2.52 -6.54
CA CYS A 277 -5.79 -2.79 -5.13
C CYS A 277 -7.21 -3.32 -4.90
N GLN A 278 -7.29 -4.48 -4.27
CA GLN A 278 -8.53 -5.09 -3.84
C GLN A 278 -8.58 -5.10 -2.33
N ILE A 279 -9.67 -4.63 -1.75
CA ILE A 279 -9.78 -4.45 -0.30
C ILE A 279 -10.83 -5.41 0.23
N ILE A 280 -10.52 -6.05 1.34
CA ILE A 280 -11.46 -6.74 2.22
C ILE A 280 -11.72 -5.77 3.36
N PRO A 281 -12.87 -5.05 3.35
CA PRO A 281 -13.22 -4.11 4.40
C PRO A 281 -13.24 -4.77 5.76
N ASP A 282 -12.83 -4.03 6.79
CA ASP A 282 -13.12 -4.45 8.15
C ASP A 282 -14.64 -4.53 8.36
N PRO A 283 -15.12 -5.43 9.22
CA PRO A 283 -16.52 -5.43 9.59
C PRO A 283 -16.91 -4.03 10.12
N PRO A 284 -18.13 -3.55 9.85
CA PRO A 284 -18.60 -2.32 10.46
C PRO A 284 -18.38 -2.44 11.97
N MET A 285 -17.83 -1.39 12.59
CA MET A 285 -17.80 -1.32 14.05
C MET A 285 -19.26 -1.50 14.47
N ARG A 286 -19.59 -2.63 15.09
CA ARG A 286 -20.86 -2.75 15.79
C ARG A 286 -20.83 -1.58 16.74
N ASP A 287 -21.82 -0.69 16.65
CA ASP A 287 -21.95 0.42 17.58
C ASP A 287 -21.65 -0.14 18.96
N GLU A 288 -20.48 0.21 19.52
CA GLU A 288 -20.22 -0.16 20.90
C GLU A 288 -21.36 0.52 21.66
N PRO A 289 -22.22 -0.24 22.35
CA PRO A 289 -23.41 0.31 22.95
C PRO A 289 -23.00 1.51 23.78
N SER A 290 -23.42 2.68 23.31
CA SER A 290 -22.88 3.97 23.71
C SER A 290 -23.21 4.30 25.16
N SER A 291 -24.06 3.49 25.76
CA SER A 291 -24.34 3.47 27.18
C SER A 291 -24.53 2.04 27.69
N VAL A 292 -24.11 1.80 28.94
CA VAL A 292 -24.43 0.58 29.72
C VAL A 292 -25.95 0.31 29.72
N SER A 293 -26.77 1.36 29.58
CA SER A 293 -28.23 1.31 29.44
C SER A 293 -28.68 0.52 28.20
N GLU A 294 -27.99 0.63 27.08
CA GLU A 294 -28.30 -0.11 25.84
C GLU A 294 -27.87 -1.59 25.92
N LEU A 295 -26.80 -1.89 26.65
CA LEU A 295 -26.41 -3.27 26.99
C LEU A 295 -27.42 -3.94 27.91
N LEU A 296 -27.95 -3.22 28.90
CA LEU A 296 -28.99 -3.71 29.79
C LEU A 296 -30.32 -3.93 29.05
N ASN A 297 -30.67 -3.04 28.11
CA ASN A 297 -31.90 -3.14 27.33
C ASN A 297 -31.84 -4.17 26.20
N SER A 298 -30.65 -4.52 25.71
CA SER A 298 -30.47 -5.55 24.67
C SER A 298 -30.53 -6.99 25.21
N GLY A 299 -30.70 -7.18 26.52
CA GLY A 299 -30.81 -8.50 27.14
C GLY A 299 -29.52 -9.33 27.10
N LEU A 300 -28.39 -8.69 26.75
CA LEU A 300 -27.07 -9.31 26.67
C LEU A 300 -26.37 -9.40 28.03
N LEU A 301 -26.90 -8.74 29.06
CA LEU A 301 -26.46 -8.87 30.45
C LEU A 301 -27.55 -9.59 31.26
N ALA A 302 -27.15 -10.63 32.00
CA ALA A 302 -28.05 -11.32 32.92
C ALA A 302 -28.41 -10.39 34.11
N PRO A 303 -29.65 -10.42 34.62
CA PRO A 303 -30.03 -9.64 35.79
C PRO A 303 -29.12 -10.01 36.99
N GLY A 304 -28.28 -9.07 37.44
CA GLY A 304 -27.40 -9.25 38.61
C GLY A 304 -25.95 -8.77 38.47
N GLU A 305 -25.47 -8.45 37.27
CA GLU A 305 -24.07 -8.00 37.05
C GLU A 305 -23.86 -6.48 37.24
N GLU A 306 -24.88 -5.75 37.70
CA GLU A 306 -24.87 -4.29 37.89
C GLU A 306 -23.83 -3.76 38.89
N LYS A 307 -23.24 -4.64 39.72
CA LYS A 307 -22.29 -4.26 40.78
C LYS A 307 -20.83 -4.25 40.35
N LEU A 308 -20.49 -4.74 39.16
CA LEU A 308 -19.09 -4.79 38.69
C LEU A 308 -18.65 -3.54 37.92
N TYR A 309 -19.58 -2.65 37.56
CA TYR A 309 -19.33 -1.51 36.67
C TYR A 309 -19.66 -0.14 37.28
N LYS A 310 -19.89 -0.08 38.60
CA LYS A 310 -19.91 1.16 39.39
C LYS A 310 -18.67 1.22 40.27
#